data_AF-A0A2N5KRR6-F1
#
_entry.id   AF-A0A2N5KRR6-F1
#
_cell.length_a   1.000
_cell.length_b   1.000
_cell.length_c   1.000
_cell.angle_alpha   90.00
_cell.angle_beta   90.00
_cell.angle_gamma   90.00
#
_symmetry.space_group_name_H-M   'P 1'
#
loop_
_entity.id
_entity.type
_entity.pdbx_description
1 polymer ?
#
loop_
_entity_poly.entity_id
_entity_poly.type
_entity_poly.pdbx_seq_one_letter_code
_entity_poly.pdbx_strand_id
1 'polypeptide(L)' 'HQAPTDGEDYERLAHFHVEFYPPNRTADKLKYLAGSETGAGAFIVDALPEETSARLREAIERNGRGV' A
#
# COMPACT_ATOMS: atom_id res chain seq x y z
N HIS A 1 1.04 15.91 -0.92
CA HIS A 1 2.49 16.16 -1.01
C HIS A 1 2.68 17.42 -1.83
N GLN A 2 3.43 18.41 -1.33
CA GLN A 2 3.70 19.65 -2.07
C GLN A 2 4.83 19.39 -3.08
N ALA A 3 4.82 20.07 -4.21
CA ALA A 3 5.95 20.05 -5.14
C ALA A 3 7.17 20.79 -4.52
N PRO A 4 8.41 20.39 -4.83
CA PRO A 4 9.60 21.17 -4.51
C PRO A 4 9.48 22.62 -5.01
N THR A 5 9.95 23.59 -4.22
CA THR A 5 9.72 25.03 -4.46
C THR A 5 10.90 25.76 -5.08
N ASP A 6 11.98 25.05 -5.42
CA ASP A 6 13.21 25.59 -6.00
C ASP A 6 13.13 25.77 -7.53
N GLY A 7 12.07 25.29 -8.18
CA GLY A 7 11.81 25.51 -9.60
C GLY A 7 12.59 24.60 -10.55
N GLU A 8 13.28 23.59 -10.00
CA GLU A 8 13.97 22.55 -10.78
C GLU A 8 12.97 21.49 -11.32
N ASP A 9 13.40 20.70 -12.32
CA ASP A 9 12.58 19.64 -12.91
C ASP A 9 12.66 18.34 -12.09
N TYR A 10 11.52 17.93 -11.53
CA TYR A 10 11.37 16.70 -10.74
C TYR A 10 10.44 15.67 -11.38
N GLU A 11 9.98 15.86 -12.62
CA GLU A 11 9.01 14.95 -13.23
C GLU A 11 9.50 13.50 -13.30
N ARG A 12 10.81 13.27 -13.37
CA ARG A 12 11.40 11.91 -13.37
C ARG A 12 11.84 11.42 -11.98
N LEU A 13 11.76 12.27 -10.96
CA LEU A 13 12.28 12.01 -9.62
C LEU A 13 11.16 11.80 -8.59
N ALA A 14 10.02 12.47 -8.76
CA ALA A 14 8.92 12.41 -7.81
C ALA A 14 7.56 12.56 -8.51
N HIS A 15 6.59 11.75 -8.07
CA HIS A 15 5.18 11.89 -8.44
C HIS A 15 4.31 11.81 -7.20
N PHE A 16 3.24 12.61 -7.17
CA PHE A 16 2.25 12.52 -6.12
C PHE A 16 1.59 11.13 -6.12
N HIS A 17 1.61 10.47 -4.98
CA HIS A 17 0.95 9.19 -4.75
C HIS A 17 0.38 9.14 -3.33
N VAL A 18 -0.56 8.22 -3.12
CA VAL A 18 -1.17 7.95 -1.81
C VAL A 18 -1.04 6.45 -1.57
N GLU A 19 -0.52 6.09 -0.39
CA GLU A 19 -0.32 4.70 0.00
C GLU A 19 -1.27 4.33 1.13
N PHE A 20 -1.87 3.15 1.01
CA PHE A 20 -2.72 2.58 2.05
C PHE A 20 -2.07 1.30 2.55
N TYR A 21 -1.92 1.20 3.87
CA TYR A 21 -1.39 0.02 4.56
C TYR A 21 -2.45 -0.54 5.51
N PRO A 22 -3.42 -1.32 5.01
CA PRO A 22 -4.44 -1.92 5.87
C PRO A 22 -3.79 -2.75 6.98
N PRO A 23 -4.24 -2.63 8.24
CA PRO A 23 -3.59 -3.30 9.37
C PRO A 23 -3.97 -4.78 9.46
N ASN A 24 -4.88 -5.28 8.62
CA ASN A 24 -5.41 -6.64 8.68
C ASN A 24 -4.51 -7.63 7.92
N ARG A 25 -4.12 -8.72 8.59
CA ARG A 25 -3.44 -9.88 7.97
C ARG A 25 -4.47 -10.88 7.40
N THR A 26 -5.58 -11.05 8.11
CA THR A 26 -6.76 -11.83 7.70
C THR A 26 -8.01 -11.06 8.15
N ALA A 27 -9.20 -11.59 7.87
CA ALA A 27 -10.46 -10.98 8.31
C ALA A 27 -10.53 -10.79 9.84
N ASP A 28 -9.89 -11.68 10.60
CA ASP A 28 -9.93 -11.79 12.05
C ASP A 28 -8.61 -11.44 12.76
N LYS A 29 -7.53 -11.12 12.02
CA LYS A 29 -6.20 -10.88 12.60
C LYS A 29 -5.56 -9.61 12.07
N LEU A 30 -4.87 -8.90 12.96
CA LEU A 30 -4.00 -7.77 12.62
C LEU A 30 -2.58 -8.23 12.28
N LYS A 31 -1.90 -7.47 11.41
CA LYS A 31 -0.46 -7.53 11.17
C LYS A 31 0.23 -6.62 12.19
N TYR A 32 0.90 -7.22 13.16
CA TYR A 32 1.80 -6.51 14.06
C TYR A 32 3.19 -6.44 13.42
N LEU A 33 3.78 -5.25 13.40
CA LEU A 33 5.18 -5.06 12.98
C LEU A 33 6.08 -5.60 14.08
N ALA A 34 6.94 -6.56 13.75
CA ALA A 34 7.83 -7.21 14.70
C ALA A 34 9.27 -6.71 14.51
N GLY A 35 10.24 -7.46 15.06
CA GLY A 35 11.65 -7.10 14.98
C GLY A 35 12.19 -7.04 13.54
N SER A 36 11.70 -7.87 12.63
CA SER A 36 12.06 -7.81 11.21
C SER A 36 11.70 -6.46 10.60
N GLU A 37 10.48 -5.99 10.79
CA GLU A 37 9.97 -4.76 10.20
C GLU A 37 10.51 -3.52 10.92
N THR A 38 10.40 -3.50 12.25
CA THR A 38 10.71 -2.32 13.07
C THR A 38 12.22 -2.19 13.33
N GLY A 39 12.92 -3.32 13.48
CA GLY A 39 14.33 -3.35 13.82
C GLY A 39 15.26 -3.48 12.61
N ALA A 40 14.87 -4.22 11.58
CA ALA A 40 15.71 -4.45 10.40
C ALA A 40 15.18 -3.79 9.11
N GLY A 41 13.99 -3.16 9.14
CA GLY A 41 13.38 -2.60 7.93
C GLY A 41 12.97 -3.66 6.89
N ALA A 42 12.93 -4.93 7.28
CA ALA A 42 12.62 -6.06 6.41
C ALA A 42 11.15 -6.47 6.55
N PHE A 43 10.36 -6.19 5.52
CA PHE A 43 8.92 -6.47 5.52
C PHE A 43 8.62 -7.87 4.99
N ILE A 44 7.97 -8.70 5.81
CA ILE A 44 7.58 -10.06 5.45
C ILE A 44 6.06 -10.11 5.34
N VAL A 45 5.57 -10.46 4.16
CA VAL A 45 4.14 -10.54 3.84
C VAL A 45 3.85 -11.89 3.20
N ASP A 46 2.96 -12.67 3.82
CA ASP A 46 2.52 -13.97 3.31
C ASP A 46 1.35 -13.80 2.33
N ALA A 47 1.49 -12.86 1.39
CA ALA A 47 0.50 -12.59 0.36
C ALA A 47 1.21 -12.08 -0.88
N LEU A 48 0.88 -12.67 -2.03
CA LEU A 48 1.38 -12.20 -3.31
C LEU A 48 0.62 -10.92 -3.71
N PRO A 49 1.32 -9.86 -4.16
CA PRO A 49 0.68 -8.65 -4.67
C PRO A 49 -0.32 -8.95 -5.79
N GLU A 50 -0.01 -9.90 -6.66
CA GLU A 50 -0.84 -10.31 -7.80
C GLU A 50 -2.19 -10.86 -7.33
N GLU A 51 -2.15 -11.83 -6.40
CA GLU A 51 -3.35 -12.43 -5.82
C GLU A 51 -4.18 -11.41 -5.04
N THR A 52 -3.51 -10.57 -4.24
CA THR A 52 -4.18 -9.55 -3.43
C THR A 52 -4.86 -8.50 -4.32
N SER A 53 -4.20 -8.09 -5.42
CA SER A 53 -4.77 -7.15 -6.38
C SER A 53 -6.02 -7.69 -7.07
N ALA A 54 -6.05 -8.98 -7.41
CA ALA A 54 -7.22 -9.63 -8.00
C ALA A 54 -8.40 -9.64 -7.02
N ARG A 55 -8.14 -10.07 -5.77
CA ARG A 55 -9.16 -10.09 -4.69
C ARG A 55 -9.75 -8.71 -4.42
N LEU A 56 -8.93 -7.65 -4.45
CA LEU A 56 -9.39 -6.27 -4.27
C LEU A 56 -10.28 -5.80 -5.42
N ARG A 57 -9.92 -6.11 -6.68
CA ARG A 57 -10.78 -5.80 -7.85
C ARG A 57 -12.13 -6.51 -7.75
N GLU A 58 -12.13 -7.80 -7.46
CA GLU A 58 -13.37 -8.57 -7.25
C GLU A 58 -14.22 -7.98 -6.11
N ALA A 59 -13.59 -7.52 -5.02
CA ALA A 59 -14.30 -6.90 -3.90
C ALA A 59 -14.97 -5.57 -4.29
N ILE A 60 -14.31 -4.76 -5.11
CA ILE A 60 -14.87 -3.52 -5.66
C ILE A 60 -16.06 -3.83 -6.56
N GLU A 61 -15.95 -4.85 -7.42
CA GLU A 61 -17.03 -5.29 -8.30
C GLU A 61 -18.25 -5.79 -7.51
N ARG A 62 -18.03 -6.65 -6.50
CA ARG A 62 -19.10 -7.15 -5.61
C ARG A 62 -19.83 -6.04 -4.87
N ASN A 63 -19.10 -5.00 -4.43
CA ASN A 63 -19.66 -3.87 -3.70
C ASN A 63 -20.29 -2.80 -4.62
N GLY A 64 -20.27 -3.01 -5.94
CA GLY A 64 -21.03 -2.22 -6.91
C GLY A 64 -20.66 -0.73 -6.92
N ARG A 65 -19.61 -0.36 -7.69
CA ARG A 65 -19.33 1.03 -8.12
C ARG A 65 -19.59 2.10 -7.05
N GLY A 66 -18.60 2.28 -6.18
CA GLY A 66 -18.52 3.44 -5.30
C GLY A 66 -17.83 4.65 -5.94
N VAL A 67 -18.12 4.97 -7.21
CA VAL A 67 -18.15 6.31 -7.84
C VAL A 67 -19.05 6.24 -9.08
#